data_AF-A0A5J5C7Q7-F1
#
_entry.id   AF-A0A5J5C7Q7-F1
#
_cell.length_a   1.000
_cell.length_b   1.000
_cell.length_c   1.000
_cell.angle_alpha   90.00
_cell.angle_beta   90.00
_cell.angle_gamma   90.00
#
_symmetry.space_group_name_H-M   'P 1'
#
loop_
_entity.id
_entity.type
_entity.pdbx_description
1 polymer ?
#
loop_
_entity_poly.entity_id
_entity_poly.type
_entity_poly.pdbx_seq_one_letter_code
_entity_poly.pdbx_strand_id
1 'polypeptide(L)'
;MDSLELRSERTMELSKVTLEIFSKLEQKWLYHCEGKKTRVLSIDGGGTTGFVAGAALIHLEDQIRAKTGDSQSCIADFFDIIAGTGIGAFFAAMLAADDGNGRPLFTAREAVRFFG
;
A
#
# COMPACT_ATOMS: atom_id res chain seq x y z
N MET A 1 -39.35 -2.60 -38.33
CA MET A 1 -38.12 -2.62 -37.51
C MET A 1 -38.02 -4.01 -36.90
N ASP A 2 -36.93 -4.71 -37.16
CA ASP A 2 -36.80 -6.14 -36.79
C ASP A 2 -36.40 -6.28 -35.31
N SER A 3 -36.88 -7.36 -34.69
CA SER A 3 -36.64 -7.72 -33.28
C SER A 3 -35.16 -7.83 -32.92
N LEU A 4 -34.31 -8.19 -33.88
CA LEU A 4 -32.85 -8.26 -33.77
C LEU A 4 -32.21 -6.87 -33.71
N GLU A 5 -32.75 -5.91 -34.45
CA GLU A 5 -32.26 -4.53 -34.52
C GLU A 5 -32.54 -3.80 -33.20
N LEU A 6 -33.77 -3.93 -32.68
CA LEU A 6 -34.17 -3.45 -31.35
C LEU A 6 -33.34 -4.05 -30.21
N ARG A 7 -32.89 -5.30 -30.35
CA ARG A 7 -32.01 -5.96 -29.37
C ARG A 7 -30.58 -5.44 -29.47
N SER A 8 -30.07 -5.18 -30.67
CA SER A 8 -28.77 -4.57 -30.91
C SER A 8 -28.70 -3.15 -30.34
N GLU A 9 -29.70 -2.31 -30.64
CA GLU A 9 -29.81 -0.93 -30.13
C GLU A 9 -29.83 -0.89 -28.60
N ARG A 10 -30.63 -1.74 -27.94
CA ARG A 10 -30.65 -1.82 -26.48
C ARG A 10 -29.31 -2.25 -25.88
N THR A 11 -28.60 -3.16 -26.53
CA THR A 11 -27.30 -3.64 -26.05
C THR A 11 -26.24 -2.54 -26.18
N MET A 12 -26.30 -1.78 -27.28
CA MET A 12 -25.40 -0.66 -27.53
C MET A 12 -25.65 0.49 -26.55
N GLU A 13 -26.92 0.81 -26.25
CA GLU A 13 -27.29 1.80 -25.24
C GLU A 13 -26.84 1.38 -23.83
N LEU A 14 -27.04 0.12 -23.43
CA LEU A 14 -26.56 -0.39 -22.14
C LEU A 14 -25.03 -0.29 -22.02
N SER A 15 -24.31 -0.59 -23.10
CA SER A 15 -22.84 -0.51 -23.13
C SER A 15 -22.36 0.94 -23.02
N LYS A 16 -23.06 1.88 -23.66
CA LYS A 16 -22.78 3.32 -23.59
C LYS A 16 -23.01 3.87 -22.19
N VAL A 17 -24.13 3.52 -21.56
CA VAL A 17 -24.42 3.88 -20.17
C VAL A 17 -23.40 3.30 -19.21
N THR A 18 -23.01 2.04 -19.42
CA THR A 18 -21.98 1.37 -18.60
C THR A 18 -20.63 2.08 -18.71
N LEU A 19 -20.19 2.39 -19.94
CA LEU A 19 -18.96 3.15 -20.18
C LEU A 19 -19.02 4.55 -19.59
N GLU A 20 -20.17 5.22 -19.67
CA GLU A 20 -20.34 6.54 -19.07
C GLU A 20 -20.26 6.49 -17.55
N ILE A 21 -20.84 5.47 -16.91
CA ILE A 21 -20.73 5.25 -15.46
C ILE A 21 -19.27 5.02 -15.08
N PHE A 22 -18.57 4.10 -15.76
CA PHE A 22 -17.15 3.85 -15.47
C PHE A 22 -16.29 5.09 -15.67
N SER A 23 -16.48 5.81 -16.78
CA SER A 23 -15.73 7.04 -17.04
C SER A 23 -16.00 8.11 -15.97
N LYS A 24 -17.25 8.29 -15.54
CA LYS A 24 -17.58 9.23 -14.44
C LYS A 24 -16.99 8.79 -13.10
N LEU A 25 -16.99 7.49 -12.80
CA LEU A 25 -16.34 6.95 -11.60
C LEU A 25 -14.84 7.19 -11.68
N GLU A 26 -14.17 6.78 -12.75
CA GLU A 26 -12.74 7.00 -12.95
C GLU A 26 -12.36 8.48 -12.87
N GLN A 27 -13.11 9.39 -13.51
CA GLN A 27 -12.86 10.83 -13.41
C GLN A 27 -13.02 11.34 -11.97
N LYS A 28 -14.07 10.90 -11.25
CA LYS A 28 -14.32 11.34 -9.88
C LYS A 28 -13.33 10.76 -8.86
N TRP A 29 -12.78 9.59 -9.13
CA TRP A 29 -11.84 8.89 -8.23
C TRP A 29 -10.36 9.15 -8.58
N LEU A 30 -10.02 9.34 -9.86
CA LEU A 30 -8.64 9.52 -10.33
C LEU A 30 -8.24 11.01 -10.45
N TYR A 31 -9.16 11.91 -10.83
CA TYR A 31 -8.82 13.32 -11.05
C TYR A 31 -9.06 14.23 -9.84
N HIS A 32 -9.69 13.74 -8.76
CA HIS A 32 -9.93 14.51 -7.54
C HIS A 32 -8.85 14.35 -6.46
N CYS A 33 -7.64 13.97 -6.84
CA CYS A 33 -6.51 13.85 -5.93
C CYS A 33 -5.87 15.22 -5.58
N GLU A 34 -6.66 16.23 -5.18
CA GLU A 34 -6.16 17.40 -4.45
C GLU A 34 -6.05 17.09 -2.93
N GLY A 35 -5.54 15.90 -2.60
CA GLY A 35 -5.47 15.37 -1.24
C GLY A 35 -4.11 14.76 -0.90
N LYS A 36 -3.90 14.45 0.39
CA LYS A 36 -2.70 13.79 0.93
C LYS A 36 -2.33 12.60 0.03
N LYS A 37 -1.10 12.57 -0.48
CA LYS A 37 -0.58 11.44 -1.26
C LYS A 37 -0.54 10.18 -0.39
N THR A 38 -1.13 9.10 -0.87
CA THR A 38 -1.01 7.77 -0.24
C THR A 38 0.41 7.23 -0.41
N ARG A 39 1.03 6.83 0.70
CA ARG A 39 2.39 6.28 0.73
C ARG A 39 2.32 4.78 0.99
N VAL A 40 2.82 3.99 0.05
CA VAL A 40 2.81 2.52 0.11
C VAL A 40 4.24 1.99 0.19
N LEU A 41 4.50 1.14 1.18
CA LEU A 41 5.74 0.36 1.30
C LEU A 41 5.44 -1.09 0.89
N SER A 42 6.12 -1.57 -0.15
CA SER A 42 6.05 -2.97 -0.59
C SER A 42 7.37 -3.67 -0.29
N ILE A 43 7.29 -4.84 0.33
CA ILE A 43 8.45 -5.62 0.78
C ILE A 43 8.40 -7.00 0.13
N ASP A 44 9.26 -7.23 -0.84
CA ASP A 44 9.36 -8.51 -1.52
C ASP A 44 9.91 -9.61 -0.60
N GLY A 45 9.39 -10.82 -0.77
CA GLY A 45 10.04 -12.02 -0.27
C GLY A 45 11.30 -12.33 -1.08
N GLY A 46 12.30 -12.96 -0.45
CA GLY A 46 13.60 -13.18 -1.10
C GLY A 46 14.38 -14.39 -0.61
N GLY A 47 13.70 -15.46 -0.17
CA GLY A 47 14.33 -16.65 0.42
C GLY A 47 14.17 -16.69 1.94
N THR A 48 15.09 -17.37 2.64
CA THR A 48 14.99 -17.65 4.09
C THR A 48 15.55 -16.57 5.00
N THR A 49 16.31 -15.60 4.48
CA THR A 49 17.07 -14.66 5.33
C THR A 49 16.59 -13.22 5.29
N GLY A 50 15.94 -12.78 4.20
CA GLY A 50 15.41 -11.41 4.10
C GLY A 50 16.45 -10.29 4.28
N PHE A 51 17.76 -10.59 4.21
CA PHE A 51 18.85 -9.71 4.65
C PHE A 51 18.85 -8.36 3.94
N VAL A 52 18.67 -8.36 2.61
CA VAL A 52 18.66 -7.13 1.81
C VAL A 52 17.48 -6.24 2.19
N ALA A 53 16.27 -6.83 2.31
CA ALA A 53 15.09 -6.11 2.74
C ALA A 53 15.25 -5.58 4.17
N GLY A 54 15.76 -6.41 5.09
CA GLY A 54 16.02 -6.01 6.47
C GLY A 54 17.01 -4.85 6.59
N ALA A 55 18.14 -4.92 5.89
CA ALA A 55 19.12 -3.83 5.87
C ALA A 55 18.52 -2.53 5.29
N ALA A 56 17.72 -2.64 4.23
CA ALA A 56 17.03 -1.48 3.65
C ALA A 56 16.01 -0.87 4.61
N LEU A 57 15.23 -1.69 5.34
CA LEU A 57 14.26 -1.22 6.33
C LEU A 57 14.94 -0.52 7.50
N ILE A 58 16.03 -1.08 8.02
CA ILE A 58 16.84 -0.44 9.07
C ILE A 58 17.34 0.92 8.59
N HIS A 59 17.93 0.97 7.40
CA HIS A 59 18.45 2.21 6.84
C HIS A 59 17.32 3.25 6.63
N LEU A 60 16.16 2.83 6.13
CA LEU A 60 15.00 3.69 5.93
C LEU A 60 14.53 4.31 7.24
N GLU A 61 14.39 3.52 8.31
CA GLU A 61 13.98 4.03 9.62
C GLU A 61 15.02 5.00 10.22
N ASP A 62 16.31 4.70 10.08
CA ASP A 62 17.38 5.59 10.52
C ASP A 62 17.36 6.92 9.75
N GLN A 63 17.09 6.90 8.43
CA GLN A 63 16.93 8.12 7.63
C GLN A 63 15.68 8.92 8.03
N ILE A 64 14.57 8.26 8.32
CA ILE A 64 13.35 8.91 8.82
C ILE A 64 13.69 9.70 10.09
N ARG A 65 14.28 9.03 11.10
CA ARG A 65 14.67 9.65 12.37
C ARG A 65 15.64 10.82 12.19
N ALA A 66 16.63 10.64 11.31
CA ALA A 66 17.59 11.70 11.02
C ALA A 66 16.95 12.92 10.35
N LYS A 67 15.94 12.71 9.47
CA LYS A 67 15.23 13.79 8.78
C LYS A 67 14.19 14.48 9.66
N THR A 68 13.54 13.76 10.57
CA THR A 68 12.54 14.31 11.48
C THR A 68 13.16 14.96 12.71
N GLY A 69 14.38 14.54 13.09
CA GLY A 69 15.00 14.89 14.36
C GLY A 69 14.36 14.19 15.56
N ASP A 70 13.51 13.19 15.31
CA ASP A 70 12.77 12.45 16.34
C ASP A 70 13.21 10.98 16.35
N SER A 71 13.81 10.57 17.46
CA SER A 71 14.24 9.19 17.71
C SER A 71 13.09 8.19 17.80
N GLN A 72 11.87 8.65 18.11
CA GLN A 72 10.69 7.81 18.26
C GLN A 72 9.99 7.56 16.93
N SER A 73 10.34 8.29 15.86
CA SER A 73 9.77 8.10 14.53
C SER A 73 10.04 6.68 14.02
N CYS A 74 9.00 6.04 13.51
CA CYS A 74 9.01 4.68 12.98
C CYS A 74 8.47 4.65 11.56
N ILE A 75 8.77 3.59 10.79
CA ILE A 75 8.30 3.44 9.41
C ILE A 75 6.77 3.60 9.31
N ALA A 76 5.99 3.03 10.24
CA ALA A 76 4.53 3.10 10.22
C ALA A 76 3.95 4.52 10.30
N ASP A 77 4.69 5.49 10.86
CA ASP A 77 4.25 6.90 10.88
C ASP A 77 4.25 7.53 9.47
N PHE A 78 5.03 6.96 8.54
CA PHE A 78 5.32 7.51 7.23
C PHE A 78 4.67 6.73 6.07
N PHE A 79 4.04 5.60 6.34
CA PHE A 79 3.37 4.80 5.31
C PHE A 79 1.94 4.50 5.70
N ASP A 80 1.01 4.77 4.78
CA ASP A 80 -0.40 4.51 4.99
C ASP A 80 -0.72 3.02 4.76
N ILE A 81 0.10 2.34 3.96
CA ILE A 81 0.00 0.90 3.68
C ILE A 81 1.39 0.27 3.70
N ILE A 82 1.53 -0.84 4.41
CA ILE A 82 2.72 -1.70 4.39
C ILE A 82 2.28 -3.10 3.93
N ALA A 83 2.84 -3.57 2.83
CA ALA A 83 2.53 -4.86 2.24
C ALA A 83 3.80 -5.68 2.05
N GLY A 84 3.70 -7.00 2.11
CA GLY A 84 4.81 -7.87 1.77
C GLY A 84 4.40 -9.31 1.49
N THR A 85 5.34 -10.08 0.95
CA THR A 85 5.15 -11.51 0.63
C THR A 85 6.27 -12.35 1.26
N GLY A 86 5.98 -13.59 1.70
CA GLY A 86 6.96 -14.43 2.40
C GLY A 86 7.53 -13.75 3.65
N ILE A 87 8.87 -13.68 3.78
CA ILE A 87 9.52 -12.93 4.87
C ILE A 87 9.15 -11.45 4.87
N GLY A 88 8.94 -10.85 3.69
CA GLY A 88 8.46 -9.48 3.58
C GLY A 88 7.09 -9.28 4.24
N ALA A 89 6.21 -10.29 4.23
CA ALA A 89 4.93 -10.25 4.93
C ALA A 89 5.11 -10.24 6.47
N PHE A 90 6.09 -10.98 6.98
CA PHE A 90 6.44 -10.92 8.41
C PHE A 90 6.99 -9.54 8.79
N PHE A 91 7.89 -8.96 7.99
CA PHE A 91 8.35 -7.58 8.22
C PHE A 91 7.18 -6.59 8.19
N ALA A 92 6.29 -6.68 7.21
CA ALA A 92 5.10 -5.83 7.13
C ALA A 92 4.23 -5.95 8.38
N ALA A 93 3.96 -7.18 8.83
CA ALA A 93 3.16 -7.45 10.03
C ALA A 93 3.82 -6.91 11.30
N MET A 94 5.14 -7.08 11.47
CA MET A 94 5.87 -6.60 12.64
C MET A 94 5.93 -5.08 12.68
N LEU A 95 6.22 -4.42 11.55
CA LEU A 95 6.26 -2.96 11.47
C LEU A 95 4.89 -2.30 11.71
N ALA A 96 3.80 -3.02 11.43
CA ALA A 96 2.43 -2.55 11.61
C ALA A 96 1.79 -3.02 12.94
N ALA A 97 2.46 -3.89 13.71
CA ALA A 97 1.93 -4.38 14.97
C ALA A 97 1.82 -3.23 15.99
N ASP A 98 0.68 -3.09 16.63
CA ASP A 98 0.42 -2.06 17.64
C ASP A 98 0.89 -2.52 19.03
N ASP A 99 1.50 -1.61 19.78
CA ASP A 99 1.90 -1.82 21.18
C ASP A 99 0.73 -1.67 22.17
N GLY A 100 -0.45 -1.32 21.68
CA GLY A 100 -1.67 -1.07 22.45
C GLY A 100 -1.85 0.41 22.84
N ASN A 101 -0.87 1.26 22.51
CA ASN A 101 -0.90 2.71 22.73
C ASN A 101 -0.93 3.49 21.41
N GLY A 102 -1.15 2.82 20.27
CA GLY A 102 -1.11 3.44 18.95
C GLY A 102 0.30 3.69 18.44
N ARG A 103 1.31 2.99 18.96
CA ARG A 103 2.69 3.01 18.45
C ARG A 103 3.08 1.64 17.89
N PRO A 104 4.01 1.59 16.93
CA PRO A 104 4.54 0.32 16.46
C PRO A 104 5.24 -0.45 17.59
N LEU A 105 4.89 -1.72 17.76
CA LEU A 105 5.46 -2.64 18.72
C LEU A 105 6.92 -2.97 18.40
N PHE A 106 7.31 -2.90 17.13
CA PHE A 106 8.67 -3.21 16.67
C PHE A 106 9.24 -2.10 15.81
N THR A 107 10.47 -1.69 16.13
CA THR A 107 11.35 -0.96 15.22
C THR A 107 11.81 -1.85 14.07
N ALA A 108 12.30 -1.25 12.98
CA ALA A 108 12.87 -2.02 11.87
C ALA A 108 14.01 -2.94 12.32
N ARG A 109 14.84 -2.46 13.27
CA ARG A 109 15.96 -3.25 13.82
C ARG A 109 15.47 -4.41 14.70
N GLU A 110 14.38 -4.24 15.43
CA GLU A 110 13.76 -5.34 16.18
C GLU A 110 13.15 -6.36 15.25
N ALA A 111 12.45 -5.94 14.19
CA ALA A 111 11.88 -6.84 13.21
C ALA A 111 12.94 -7.73 12.54
N VAL A 112 14.08 -7.14 12.15
CA VAL A 112 15.20 -7.89 11.53
C VAL A 112 15.84 -8.88 12.48
N ARG A 113 15.93 -8.57 13.79
CA ARG A 113 16.53 -9.47 14.79
C ARG A 113 15.83 -10.83 14.91
N PHE A 114 14.60 -10.98 14.44
CA PHE A 114 13.92 -12.28 14.41
C PHE A 114 14.43 -13.22 13.31
N PHE A 115 15.14 -12.69 12.30
CA PHE A 115 15.57 -13.44 11.11
C PHE A 115 17.10 -13.54 10.95
N GLY A 116 17.89 -12.87 11.81
CA GLY A 116 19.36 -12.97 11.84
C GLY A 116 20.05 -11.73 12.41
#